data_AF-A0A4P7C1L7-F1
#
_entry.id   AF-A0A4P7C1L7-F1
#
_cell.length_a   1.000
_cell.length_b   1.000
_cell.length_c   1.000
_cell.angle_alpha   90.00
_cell.angle_beta   90.00
_cell.angle_gamma   90.00
#
_symmetry.space_group_name_H-M   'P 1'
#
loop_
_entity.id
_entity.type
_entity.pdbx_description
1 polymer ?
#
loop_
_entity_poly.entity_id
_entity_poly.type
_entity_poly.pdbx_seq_one_letter_code
_entity_poly.pdbx_strand_id
1 'polypeptide(L)'
;MTKLSEKNESLWLLILSPTIWATHFLLCYFTAALWCAKVAGRYGSLGDVRIVIMIYTALALIGIGIIGWIAFRRHTTGTATVPHDFDTPQDRHRFLGFASLLLSLLSAVGTLYVALVAVFMETCH
;
A
#
# COMPACT_ATOMS: atom_id res chain seq x y z
N MET A 1 2.57 -0.98 -32.07
CA MET A 1 3.62 -1.26 -31.05
C MET A 1 3.11 -0.87 -29.65
N THR A 2 1.92 -1.36 -29.25
CA THR A 2 1.19 -0.89 -28.05
C THR A 2 0.87 -2.01 -27.05
N LYS A 3 0.99 -3.28 -27.43
CA LYS A 3 0.68 -4.43 -26.54
C LYS A 3 1.67 -4.63 -25.38
N LEU A 4 2.90 -4.12 -25.47
CA LEU A 4 3.90 -4.27 -24.39
C LEU A 4 3.65 -3.32 -23.20
N SER A 5 3.22 -2.08 -23.46
CA SER A 5 3.01 -1.07 -22.41
C SER A 5 1.91 -1.48 -21.44
N GLU A 6 0.77 -1.93 -21.98
CA GLU A 6 -0.40 -2.36 -21.19
C GLU A 6 -0.08 -3.49 -20.19
N LYS A 7 0.73 -4.48 -20.61
CA LYS A 7 1.12 -5.60 -19.74
C LYS A 7 2.06 -5.14 -18.62
N ASN A 8 3.03 -4.29 -18.95
CA ASN A 8 3.96 -3.74 -17.96
C ASN A 8 3.22 -2.85 -16.95
N GLU A 9 2.29 -2.03 -17.40
CA GLU A 9 1.52 -1.13 -16.55
C GLU A 9 0.63 -1.88 -15.56
N SER A 10 0.04 -3.01 -15.96
CA SER A 10 -0.73 -3.86 -15.04
C SER A 10 0.13 -4.54 -13.97
N LEU A 11 1.38 -4.90 -14.29
CA LEU A 11 2.32 -5.45 -13.32
C LEU A 11 2.81 -4.39 -12.34
N TRP A 12 2.99 -3.15 -12.80
CA TRP A 12 3.32 -2.03 -11.92
C TRP A 12 2.23 -1.77 -10.91
N LEU A 13 0.95 -1.68 -11.33
CA LEU A 13 -0.17 -1.47 -10.40
C LEU A 13 -0.27 -2.55 -9.31
N LEU A 14 0.09 -3.79 -9.63
CA LEU A 14 0.09 -4.91 -8.69
C LEU A 14 1.13 -4.72 -7.56
N ILE A 15 2.31 -4.21 -7.89
CA ILE A 15 3.46 -4.15 -6.98
C ILE A 15 3.55 -2.79 -6.25
N LEU A 16 3.00 -1.72 -6.82
CA LEU A 16 3.10 -0.37 -6.25
C LEU A 16 2.44 -0.25 -4.86
N SER A 17 1.24 -0.80 -4.65
CA SER A 17 0.59 -0.71 -3.33
C SER A 17 1.35 -1.46 -2.23
N PRO A 18 1.76 -2.74 -2.43
CA PRO A 18 2.59 -3.45 -1.46
C PRO A 18 3.95 -2.79 -1.19
N THR A 19 4.57 -2.20 -2.22
CA THR A 19 5.86 -1.51 -2.03
C THR A 19 5.71 -0.22 -1.24
N ILE A 20 4.65 0.57 -1.46
CA ILE A 20 4.35 1.75 -0.62
C ILE A 20 4.17 1.34 0.84
N TRP A 21 3.40 0.29 1.11
CA TRP A 21 3.23 -0.24 2.46
C TRP A 21 4.57 -0.67 3.08
N ALA A 22 5.40 -1.43 2.36
CA ALA A 22 6.68 -1.88 2.86
C ALA A 22 7.64 -0.71 3.16
N THR A 23 7.68 0.30 2.29
CA THR A 23 8.45 1.52 2.52
C THR A 23 7.93 2.30 3.73
N HIS A 24 6.62 2.45 3.87
CA HIS A 24 5.99 3.07 5.05
C HIS A 24 6.40 2.35 6.34
N PHE A 25 6.31 1.02 6.38
CA PHE A 25 6.71 0.21 7.52
C PHE A 25 8.18 0.45 7.89
N LEU A 26 9.09 0.39 6.91
CA LEU A 26 10.52 0.63 7.12
C LEU A 26 10.79 2.03 7.65
N LEU A 27 10.15 3.06 7.09
CA LEU A 27 10.30 4.44 7.54
C LEU A 27 9.83 4.62 8.99
N CYS A 28 8.66 4.07 9.34
CA CYS A 28 8.14 4.12 10.71
C CYS A 28 9.08 3.40 11.68
N TYR A 29 9.53 2.20 11.32
CA TYR A 29 10.43 1.40 12.14
C TYR A 29 11.77 2.09 12.37
N PHE A 30 12.43 2.57 11.31
CA PHE A 30 13.72 3.25 11.45
C PHE A 30 13.60 4.55 12.21
N THR A 31 12.55 5.34 11.98
CA THR A 31 12.35 6.59 12.72
C THR A 31 12.20 6.33 14.22
N ALA A 32 11.36 5.35 14.61
CA ALA A 32 11.19 4.97 16.01
C ALA A 32 12.48 4.42 16.62
N ALA A 33 13.16 3.50 15.92
CA ALA A 33 14.40 2.89 16.40
C ALA A 33 15.52 3.92 16.60
N LEU A 34 15.74 4.79 15.61
CA LEU A 34 16.76 5.84 15.69
C LEU A 34 16.42 6.88 16.75
N TRP A 35 15.15 7.27 16.89
CA TRP A 35 14.72 8.19 17.94
C TRP A 35 14.99 7.64 19.34
N CYS A 36 14.59 6.40 19.61
CA CYS A 36 14.81 5.76 20.90
C CYS A 36 16.30 5.51 21.19
N ALA A 37 17.09 5.17 20.17
CA ALA A 37 18.51 4.91 20.34
C ALA A 37 19.39 6.17 20.46
N LYS A 38 19.02 7.27 19.79
CA LYS A 38 19.90 8.45 19.63
C LYS A 38 19.37 9.75 20.23
N VAL A 39 18.06 9.91 20.42
CA VAL A 39 17.47 11.19 20.82
C VAL A 39 16.80 11.11 22.17
N ALA A 40 15.82 10.21 22.33
CA ALA A 40 14.95 10.18 23.50
C ALA A 40 15.53 9.32 24.66
N GLY A 41 16.38 8.34 24.33
CA GLY A 41 16.85 7.34 25.27
C GLY A 41 15.78 6.30 25.64
N ARG A 42 16.15 5.30 26.46
CA ARG A 42 15.31 4.11 26.74
C ARG A 42 13.95 4.41 27.37
N TYR A 43 13.84 5.51 28.11
CA TYR A 43 12.60 5.95 28.78
C TYR A 43 12.03 7.25 28.18
N GLY A 44 12.54 7.66 27.02
CA GLY A 44 12.06 8.85 26.34
C GLY A 44 10.66 8.66 25.75
N SER A 45 9.95 9.77 25.58
CA SER A 45 8.61 9.80 24.97
C SER A 45 8.70 9.63 23.45
N LEU A 46 7.71 8.93 22.87
CA LEU A 46 7.49 8.86 21.43
C LEU A 46 6.61 10.01 20.88
N GLY A 47 6.16 10.95 21.71
CA GLY A 47 5.19 12.00 21.34
C GLY A 47 5.49 12.70 20.01
N ASP A 48 6.71 13.23 19.85
CA ASP A 48 7.11 13.94 18.64
C ASP A 48 7.21 13.03 17.40
N VAL A 49 7.67 11.79 17.59
CA VAL A 49 7.79 10.81 16.51
C VAL A 49 6.42 10.33 16.02
N ARG A 50 5.41 10.30 16.88
CA ARG A 50 4.05 9.93 16.48
C ARG A 50 3.52 10.85 15.39
N ILE A 51 3.78 12.15 15.47
CA ILE A 51 3.35 13.12 14.44
C ILE A 51 3.99 12.77 13.10
N VAL A 52 5.29 12.46 13.10
CA VAL A 52 6.02 12.05 11.89
C VAL A 52 5.44 10.76 11.31
N ILE A 53 5.16 9.75 12.15
CA ILE A 53 4.53 8.49 11.73
C ILE A 53 3.13 8.74 11.15
N MET A 54 2.34 9.65 11.73
CA MET A 54 1.01 10.00 11.21
C MET A 54 1.12 10.65 9.83
N ILE A 55 2.12 11.49 9.59
CA ILE A 55 2.38 12.07 8.26
C ILE A 55 2.74 10.98 7.25
N TYR A 56 3.66 10.06 7.59
CA TYR A 56 4.00 8.94 6.70
C TYR A 56 2.78 8.08 6.38
N THR A 57 1.95 7.80 7.38
CA THR A 57 0.71 7.03 7.24
C THR A 57 -0.26 7.70 6.28
N ALA A 58 -0.49 9.01 6.43
CA ALA A 58 -1.38 9.77 5.56
C ALA A 58 -0.89 9.71 4.09
N LEU A 59 0.40 9.95 3.85
CA LEU A 59 0.99 9.88 2.51
C LEU A 59 0.87 8.49 1.89
N ALA A 60 1.14 7.44 2.67
CA ALA A 60 1.03 6.06 2.22
C ALA A 60 -0.42 5.69 1.85
N LEU A 61 -1.40 6.05 2.69
CA LEU A 61 -2.81 5.80 2.43
C LEU A 61 -3.33 6.55 1.20
N ILE A 62 -2.89 7.79 0.98
CA ILE A 62 -3.21 8.54 -0.24
C ILE A 62 -2.68 7.79 -1.47
N GLY A 63 -1.41 7.38 -1.45
CA GLY A 63 -0.79 6.64 -2.55
C GLY A 63 -1.50 5.32 -2.85
N ILE A 64 -1.74 4.50 -1.82
CA ILE A 64 -2.44 3.22 -1.94
C ILE A 64 -3.89 3.43 -2.41
N GLY A 65 -4.57 4.47 -1.91
CA GLY A 65 -5.93 4.82 -2.30
C GLY A 65 -6.04 5.20 -3.78
N ILE A 66 -5.08 5.99 -4.30
CA ILE A 66 -5.01 6.35 -5.72
C ILE A 66 -4.83 5.09 -6.57
N ILE A 67 -3.89 4.20 -6.21
CA ILE A 67 -3.62 2.96 -6.96
C ILE A 67 -4.83 2.03 -6.92
N GLY A 68 -5.44 1.84 -5.74
CA GLY A 68 -6.64 1.03 -5.57
C GLY A 68 -7.82 1.57 -6.37
N TRP A 69 -8.00 2.90 -6.43
CA TRP A 69 -9.02 3.54 -7.25
C TRP A 69 -8.81 3.33 -8.75
N ILE A 70 -7.56 3.44 -9.22
CA ILE A 70 -7.21 3.16 -10.62
C ILE A 70 -7.50 1.68 -10.94
N ALA A 71 -7.11 0.75 -10.07
CA ALA A 71 -7.38 -0.68 -10.23
C ALA A 71 -8.89 -0.98 -10.26
N PHE A 72 -9.68 -0.34 -9.38
CA PHE A 72 -11.14 -0.47 -9.35
C PHE A 72 -11.79 0.00 -10.65
N ARG A 73 -11.41 1.19 -11.14
CA ARG A 73 -11.93 1.73 -12.41
C ARG A 73 -11.61 0.81 -13.58
N ARG A 74 -10.39 0.28 -13.67
CA ARG A 74 -9.98 -0.66 -14.73
C ARG A 74 -10.76 -1.97 -14.69
N HIS A 75 -11.10 -2.47 -13.51
CA HIS A 75 -11.90 -3.69 -13.36
C HIS A 75 -13.39 -3.48 -13.72
N THR A 76 -13.94 -2.28 -13.49
CA THR A 76 -15.38 -1.99 -13.66
C THR A 76 -15.78 -1.59 -15.08
N THR A 77 -14.87 -1.06 -15.90
CA THR A 77 -15.11 -0.84 -17.34
C THR A 77 -15.01 -2.14 -18.13
N GLY A 78 -16.11 -2.89 -18.25
CA GLY A 78 -16.19 -4.07 -19.13
C GLY A 78 -17.55 -4.77 -19.10
N THR A 79 -18.40 -4.48 -20.09
CA THR A 79 -19.66 -5.19 -20.36
C THR A 79 -19.40 -6.34 -21.32
N ALA A 80 -19.14 -7.55 -20.82
CA ALA A 80 -19.03 -8.75 -21.66
C ALA A 80 -19.83 -9.91 -21.08
N THR A 81 -20.70 -10.46 -21.92
CA THR A 81 -21.65 -11.55 -21.69
C THR A 81 -20.95 -12.90 -21.53
N VAL A 82 -21.44 -13.70 -20.59
CA VAL A 82 -21.14 -15.13 -20.33
C VAL A 82 -21.22 -15.93 -21.65
N PRO A 83 -20.31 -16.89 -21.99
CA PRO A 83 -19.62 -17.85 -21.12
C PRO A 83 -18.08 -17.76 -21.08
N HIS A 84 -17.56 -18.11 -19.90
CA HIS A 84 -16.21 -17.80 -19.40
C HIS A 84 -15.26 -19.00 -19.58
N ASP A 85 -14.93 -19.35 -20.82
CA ASP A 85 -14.08 -20.53 -21.12
C ASP A 85 -13.07 -20.31 -22.27
N PHE A 86 -12.70 -19.05 -22.55
CA PHE A 86 -11.70 -18.74 -23.58
C PHE A 86 -10.47 -18.06 -22.96
N ASP A 87 -9.29 -18.58 -23.29
CA ASP A 87 -7.95 -18.09 -22.91
C ASP A 87 -7.62 -16.76 -23.62
N THR A 88 -8.50 -15.76 -23.49
CA THR A 88 -8.37 -14.47 -24.15
C THR A 88 -7.53 -13.51 -23.31
N PRO A 89 -6.62 -12.71 -23.92
CA PRO A 89 -5.80 -11.73 -23.20
C PRO A 89 -6.58 -10.80 -22.26
N GLN A 90 -7.84 -10.54 -22.57
CA GLN A 90 -8.76 -9.65 -21.87
C GLN A 90 -9.13 -10.18 -20.47
N ASP A 91 -9.36 -11.49 -20.31
CA ASP A 91 -9.71 -12.08 -19.01
C ASP A 91 -8.53 -12.03 -18.03
N ARG A 92 -7.29 -12.20 -18.54
CA ARG A 92 -6.06 -12.05 -17.74
C ARG A 92 -5.91 -10.63 -17.16
N HIS A 93 -6.25 -9.60 -17.94
CA HIS A 93 -6.15 -8.21 -17.47
C HIS A 93 -7.17 -7.90 -16.36
N ARG A 94 -8.37 -8.49 -16.44
CA ARG A 94 -9.41 -8.32 -15.42
C ARG A 94 -9.02 -9.00 -14.10
N PHE A 95 -8.41 -10.18 -14.17
CA PHE A 95 -7.84 -10.87 -13.00
C PHE A 95 -6.74 -10.03 -12.34
N LEU A 96 -5.78 -9.50 -13.12
CA LEU A 96 -4.72 -8.65 -12.60
C LEU A 96 -5.25 -7.35 -11.96
N GLY A 97 -6.29 -6.74 -12.55
CA GLY A 97 -6.97 -5.58 -11.96
C GLY A 97 -7.62 -5.90 -10.61
N PHE A 98 -8.32 -7.04 -10.51
CA PHE A 98 -8.92 -7.50 -9.24
C PHE A 98 -7.87 -7.84 -8.18
N ALA A 99 -6.81 -8.56 -8.55
CA ALA A 99 -5.69 -8.86 -7.66
C ALA A 99 -5.01 -7.58 -7.15
N SER A 100 -4.81 -6.58 -8.02
CA SER A 100 -4.24 -5.28 -7.65
C SER A 100 -5.13 -4.53 -6.65
N LEU A 101 -6.45 -4.63 -6.79
CA LEU A 101 -7.40 -4.05 -5.83
C LEU A 101 -7.32 -4.73 -4.46
N LEU A 102 -7.31 -6.06 -4.43
CA LEU A 102 -7.15 -6.83 -3.18
C LEU A 102 -5.82 -6.52 -2.49
N LEU A 103 -4.73 -6.47 -3.25
CA LEU A 103 -3.41 -6.11 -2.72
C LEU A 103 -3.38 -4.66 -2.21
N SER A 104 -4.08 -3.74 -2.86
CA SER A 104 -4.20 -2.36 -2.38
C SER A 104 -4.98 -2.30 -1.06
N LEU A 105 -6.09 -3.02 -0.94
CA LEU A 105 -6.85 -3.11 0.33
C LEU A 105 -6.00 -3.72 1.44
N LEU A 106 -5.30 -4.83 1.16
CA LEU A 106 -4.42 -5.47 2.12
C LEU A 106 -3.29 -4.53 2.57
N SER A 107 -2.70 -3.80 1.63
CA SER A 107 -1.64 -2.81 1.91
C SER A 107 -2.17 -1.66 2.78
N ALA A 108 -3.39 -1.18 2.53
CA ALA A 108 -4.03 -0.15 3.36
C ALA A 108 -4.27 -0.67 4.79
N VAL A 109 -4.79 -1.89 4.95
CA VAL A 109 -4.97 -2.52 6.28
C VAL A 109 -3.63 -2.67 7.00
N GLY A 110 -2.59 -3.14 6.31
CA GLY A 110 -1.25 -3.23 6.87
C GLY A 110 -0.70 -1.86 7.30
N THR A 111 -0.94 -0.81 6.53
CA THR A 111 -0.51 0.56 6.84
C THR A 111 -1.21 1.09 8.11
N LEU A 112 -2.53 0.86 8.21
CA LEU A 112 -3.31 1.23 9.40
C LEU A 112 -2.86 0.47 10.63
N TYR A 113 -2.55 -0.82 10.49
CA TYR A 113 -2.05 -1.63 11.61
C TYR A 113 -0.72 -1.10 12.14
N VAL A 114 0.22 -0.73 11.26
CA VAL A 114 1.49 -0.11 11.65
C VAL A 114 1.28 1.22 12.36
N ALA A 115 0.38 2.07 11.85
CA ALA A 115 0.05 3.35 12.48
C ALA A 115 -0.56 3.15 13.88
N LEU A 116 -1.43 2.13 14.03
CA LEU A 116 -2.08 1.80 15.28
C LEU A 116 -1.06 1.43 16.38
N VAL A 117 -0.02 0.67 16.03
CA VAL A 117 1.06 0.34 16.97
C VAL A 117 1.73 1.60 17.52
N ALA A 118 1.97 2.61 16.67
CA ALA A 118 2.58 3.87 17.11
C ALA A 118 1.67 4.69 18.06
N VAL A 119 0.34 4.57 17.92
CA VAL A 119 -0.63 5.20 18.82
C VAL A 119 -0.64 4.53 20.20
N PHE A 120 -0.46 3.20 20.26
CA PHE A 120 -0.42 2.48 21.53
C PHE A 120 0.94 2.54 22.24
N MET A 121 2.04 2.64 21.51
CA MET A 121 3.40 2.69 22.09
C MET A 121 3.77 4.13 22.49
N GLU A 122 3.68 4.46 23.77
CA GLU A 122 3.96 5.81 24.31
C GLU A 122 5.43 6.04 24.64
N THR A 123 6.16 4.95 24.92
CA THR A 123 7.53 4.97 25.43
C THR A 123 8.46 4.04 24.63
N CYS A 124 9.75 4.33 24.68
CA CYS A 124 10.80 3.59 23.97
C CYS A 124 11.15 2.21 24.58
N HIS A 125 10.32 1.68 25.47
CA HIS A 125 10.49 0.41 26.18
C HIS A 125 9.22 -0.42 26.07
#